data_AF-A0A3M9MXS4-F1
#
_entry.id   AF-A0A3M9MXS4-F1
#
_cell.length_a   1.000
_cell.length_b   1.000
_cell.length_c   1.000
_cell.angle_alpha   90.00
_cell.angle_beta   90.00
_cell.angle_gamma   90.00
#
_symmetry.space_group_name_H-M   'P 1'
#
loop_
_entity.id
_entity.type
_entity.pdbx_description
1 polymer ?
#
loop_
_entity_poly.entity_id
_entity_poly.type
_entity_poly.pdbx_seq_one_letter_code
_entity_poly.pdbx_strand_id
1 'polypeptide(L)'
;MTEFKNGNLTTEDAFWVMWYFLQEHYELSNNTFDVSDILSASEPMDWDGSGIKRPADNGMVDFWNEAVEKYKKEGKPSWKQLKK
;
A
#
# COMPACT_ATOMS: atom_id res chain seq x y z
N MET A 1 12.29 6.18 -11.54
CA MET A 1 11.90 5.77 -10.18
C MET A 1 10.50 6.26 -9.96
N THR A 2 9.61 5.38 -9.53
CA THR A 2 8.25 5.76 -9.13
C THR A 2 8.34 6.60 -7.86
N GLU A 3 7.57 7.69 -7.82
CA GLU A 3 7.47 8.57 -6.65
C GLU A 3 6.05 8.48 -6.06
N PHE A 4 5.94 8.73 -4.76
CA PHE A 4 4.65 8.86 -4.11
C PHE A 4 3.88 10.02 -4.74
N LYS A 5 2.65 9.77 -5.18
CA LYS A 5 1.78 10.83 -5.66
C LYS A 5 1.50 11.82 -4.53
N ASN A 6 1.70 13.10 -4.82
CA ASN A 6 1.36 14.17 -3.88
C ASN A 6 -0.15 14.18 -3.60
N GLY A 7 -0.51 14.21 -2.32
CA GLY A 7 -1.89 14.31 -1.86
C GLY A 7 -1.96 14.32 -0.34
N ASN A 8 -2.94 15.04 0.22
CA ASN A 8 -3.21 14.99 1.64
C ASN A 8 -4.21 13.86 1.91
N LEU A 9 -3.77 12.83 2.64
CA LEU A 9 -4.65 11.82 3.22
C LEU A 9 -4.87 12.16 4.68
N THR A 10 -6.10 12.05 5.17
CA THR A 10 -6.33 11.99 6.62
C THR A 10 -5.80 10.67 7.16
N THR A 11 -5.61 10.57 8.48
CA THR A 11 -5.22 9.30 9.12
C THR A 11 -6.20 8.17 8.80
N GLU A 12 -7.50 8.47 8.73
CA GLU A 12 -8.52 7.47 8.36
C GLU A 12 -8.40 7.06 6.90
N ASP A 13 -8.22 8.00 5.97
CA ASP A 13 -8.03 7.69 4.55
C ASP A 13 -6.79 6.83 4.34
N ALA A 14 -5.68 7.17 5.00
CA ALA A 14 -4.44 6.43 4.93
C ALA A 14 -4.59 4.98 5.42
N PHE A 15 -5.40 4.76 6.46
CA PHE A 15 -5.72 3.41 6.93
C PHE A 15 -6.46 2.59 5.87
N TRP A 16 -7.46 3.17 5.19
CA TRP A 16 -8.21 2.47 4.15
C TRP A 16 -7.42 2.29 2.84
N VAL A 17 -6.53 3.23 2.51
CA VAL A 17 -5.55 3.05 1.43
C VAL A 17 -4.62 1.88 1.75
N MET A 18 -4.10 1.79 2.98
CA MET A 18 -3.29 0.65 3.41
C MET A 18 -4.07 -0.66 3.30
N TRP A 19 -5.36 -0.66 3.62
CA TRP A 19 -6.20 -1.84 3.43
C TRP A 19 -6.28 -2.27 1.95
N TYR A 20 -6.49 -1.34 1.01
CA TYR A 20 -6.48 -1.66 -0.43
C TYR A 20 -5.10 -2.13 -0.91
N PHE A 21 -4.03 -1.54 -0.40
CA PHE A 21 -2.65 -1.95 -0.69
C PHE A 21 -2.41 -3.42 -0.29
N LEU A 22 -2.82 -3.81 0.92
CA LEU A 22 -2.66 -5.18 1.42
C LEU A 22 -3.60 -6.15 0.68
N GLN A 23 -4.83 -5.71 0.36
CA GLN A 23 -5.77 -6.53 -0.41
C GLN A 23 -5.22 -6.88 -1.80
N GLU A 24 -4.63 -5.93 -2.50
CA GLU A 24 -4.04 -6.16 -3.83
C GLU A 24 -2.95 -7.24 -3.77
N HIS A 25 -2.03 -7.12 -2.80
CA HIS A 25 -0.99 -8.12 -2.58
C HIS A 25 -1.58 -9.49 -2.18
N TYR A 26 -2.67 -9.51 -1.40
CA TYR A 26 -3.36 -10.75 -1.04
C TYR A 26 -3.98 -11.44 -2.26
N GLU A 27 -4.55 -10.67 -3.19
CA GLU A 27 -5.13 -11.17 -4.44
C GLU A 27 -4.03 -11.66 -5.41
N LEU A 28 -2.95 -10.88 -5.58
CA LEU A 28 -1.81 -11.22 -6.44
C LEU A 28 -1.05 -12.46 -5.98
N SER A 29 -0.96 -12.68 -4.66
CA SER A 29 -0.39 -13.89 -4.08
C SER A 29 -1.34 -15.09 -4.14
N ASN A 30 -2.46 -15.02 -4.87
CA ASN A 30 -3.45 -16.10 -4.93
C ASN A 30 -3.91 -16.56 -3.53
N ASN A 31 -4.09 -15.61 -2.62
CA ASN A 31 -4.44 -15.82 -1.20
C ASN A 31 -3.35 -16.49 -0.34
N THR A 32 -2.11 -16.63 -0.83
CA THR A 32 -0.96 -17.15 -0.07
C THR A 32 -0.04 -16.03 0.43
N PHE A 33 -0.67 -14.94 0.87
CA PHE A 33 -0.03 -13.71 1.29
C PHE A 33 0.96 -13.90 2.45
N ASP A 34 2.23 -13.56 2.20
CA ASP A 34 3.25 -13.49 3.23
C ASP A 34 3.54 -12.03 3.59
N VAL A 35 3.30 -11.68 4.84
CA VAL A 35 3.58 -10.32 5.36
C VAL A 35 5.06 -10.01 5.31
N SER A 36 5.93 -11.03 5.46
CA SER A 36 7.38 -10.83 5.45
C SER A 36 7.88 -10.32 4.10
N ASP A 37 7.31 -10.78 2.98
CA ASP A 37 7.65 -10.29 1.64
C ASP A 37 7.37 -8.79 1.49
N ILE A 38 6.21 -8.33 1.98
CA ILE A 38 5.86 -6.90 1.95
C ILE A 38 6.76 -6.08 2.85
N LEU A 39 7.06 -6.57 4.05
CA LEU A 39 7.93 -5.86 4.98
C LEU A 39 9.35 -5.73 4.43
N SER A 40 9.90 -6.80 3.85
CA SER A 40 11.22 -6.77 3.22
C SER A 40 11.25 -5.86 1.99
N ALA A 41 10.24 -5.89 1.13
CA ALA A 41 10.17 -5.01 -0.04
C ALA A 41 9.90 -3.55 0.32
N SER A 42 9.20 -3.30 1.44
CA SER A 42 8.91 -1.96 1.96
C SER A 42 9.97 -1.43 2.91
N GLU A 43 11.05 -2.20 3.14
CA GLU A 43 12.10 -1.82 4.09
C GLU A 43 12.67 -0.44 3.71
N PRO A 44 12.76 0.51 4.66
CA PRO A 44 13.21 1.86 4.36
C PRO A 44 14.71 1.89 4.11
N MET A 45 15.09 2.05 2.85
CA MET A 45 16.47 2.15 2.39
C MET A 45 16.86 3.60 2.12
N ASP A 46 18.11 3.92 2.42
CA ASP A 46 18.77 5.19 2.08
C ASP A 46 20.02 4.87 1.25
N TRP A 47 19.80 4.55 -0.03
CA TRP A 47 20.83 4.02 -0.93
C TRP A 47 21.95 5.03 -1.25
N ASP A 48 21.64 6.33 -1.18
CA ASP A 48 22.53 7.43 -1.54
C ASP A 48 23.01 8.25 -0.33
N GLY A 49 22.59 7.88 0.89
CA GLY A 49 22.94 8.60 2.11
C GLY A 49 22.32 9.99 2.20
N SER A 50 21.23 10.25 1.46
CA SER A 50 20.53 11.52 1.43
C SER A 50 19.64 11.76 2.67
N GLY A 51 19.42 10.72 3.47
CA GLY A 51 18.43 10.71 4.55
C GLY A 51 17.00 10.50 4.06
N ILE A 52 16.78 10.39 2.75
CA ILE A 52 15.47 10.12 2.16
C ILE A 52 15.25 8.61 2.14
N LYS A 53 14.34 8.15 3.00
CA LYS A 53 13.93 6.75 3.05
C LYS A 53 13.02 6.40 1.88
N ARG A 54 13.36 5.35 1.15
CA ARG A 54 12.55 4.78 0.06
C ARG A 54 12.38 3.27 0.29
N PRO A 55 11.28 2.66 -0.17
CA PRO A 55 11.14 1.21 -0.14
C PRO A 55 12.33 0.50 -0.82
N ALA A 56 12.70 -0.67 -0.32
CA ALA A 56 13.72 -1.52 -0.93
C ALA A 56 13.35 -1.92 -2.37
N ASP A 57 12.06 -2.09 -2.66
CA ASP A 57 11.50 -2.26 -3.99
C ASP A 57 10.63 -1.05 -4.38
N ASN A 58 11.00 -0.36 -5.46
CA ASN A 58 10.23 0.77 -5.98
C ASN A 58 8.82 0.39 -6.44
N GLY A 59 8.55 -0.88 -6.76
CA GLY A 59 7.21 -1.38 -7.09
C GLY A 59 6.21 -1.19 -5.95
N MET A 60 6.68 -1.12 -4.69
CA MET A 60 5.83 -0.82 -3.54
C MET A 60 5.21 0.59 -3.62
N VAL A 61 5.88 1.52 -4.29
CA VAL A 61 5.35 2.87 -4.52
C VAL A 61 4.22 2.84 -5.57
N ASP A 62 4.35 2.00 -6.59
CA ASP A 62 3.30 1.79 -7.60
C ASP A 62 2.05 1.19 -6.95
N PHE A 63 2.19 0.11 -6.18
CA PHE A 63 1.08 -0.49 -5.43
C PHE A 63 0.40 0.51 -4.48
N TRP A 64 1.18 1.35 -3.79
CA TRP A 64 0.62 2.41 -2.96
C TRP A 64 -0.18 3.42 -3.78
N ASN A 65 0.38 3.90 -4.88
CA ASN A 65 -0.27 4.87 -5.76
C ASN A 65 -1.56 4.30 -6.37
N GLU A 66 -1.59 3.01 -6.72
CA GLU A 66 -2.78 2.30 -7.18
C GLU A 66 -3.84 2.21 -6.08
N ALA A 67 -3.45 1.86 -4.86
CA ALA A 67 -4.34 1.83 -3.70
C ALA A 67 -4.95 3.21 -3.40
N VAL A 68 -4.18 4.30 -3.56
CA VAL A 68 -4.70 5.67 -3.44
C VAL A 68 -5.74 5.97 -4.51
N GLU A 69 -5.48 5.62 -5.79
CA GLU A 69 -6.47 5.82 -6.85
C GLU A 69 -7.73 4.98 -6.65
N LYS A 70 -7.58 3.74 -6.17
CA LYS A 70 -8.70 2.87 -5.81
C LYS A 70 -9.53 3.49 -4.69
N TYR A 71 -8.91 3.98 -3.62
CA TYR A 71 -9.60 4.69 -2.55
C TYR A 71 -10.35 5.93 -3.05
N LYS A 72 -9.74 6.75 -3.91
CA LYS A 72 -10.40 7.93 -4.49
C LYS A 72 -11.62 7.56 -5.33
N LYS A 73 -11.58 6.42 -6.01
CA LYS A 73 -12.65 5.94 -6.90
C LYS A 73 -13.78 5.23 -6.15
N GLU A 74 -13.44 4.35 -5.20
CA GLU A 74 -14.37 3.43 -4.54
C GLU A 74 -14.76 3.89 -3.12
N GLY A 75 -13.96 4.76 -2.51
CA GLY A 75 -14.14 5.18 -1.13
C GLY A 75 -13.79 4.09 -0.13
N LYS A 76 -14.39 4.17 1.06
CA LYS A 76 -14.19 3.20 2.14
C LYS A 76 -14.75 1.83 1.73
N PRO A 77 -14.02 0.72 2.00
CA PRO A 77 -14.48 -0.61 1.62
C PRO A 77 -15.80 -0.96 2.32
N SER A 78 -16.63 -1.74 1.61
CA SER A 78 -17.93 -2.15 2.12
C SER A 78 -17.81 -3.10 3.32
N TRP A 79 -18.69 -2.92 4.30
CA TRP A 79 -18.77 -3.81 5.47
C TRP A 79 -19.08 -5.24 5.04
N LYS A 80 -18.29 -6.22 5.51
CA LYS A 80 -18.72 -7.62 5.47
C LYS A 80 -19.87 -7.81 6.46
N GLN A 81 -21.07 -8.08 5.95
CA GLN A 81 -22.16 -8.56 6.80
C GLN A 81 -21.86 -9.99 7.21
N LEU A 82 -21.38 -10.17 8.45
CA LEU A 82 -21.32 -11.49 9.06
C LEU A 82 -22.76 -11.92 9.34
N LYS A 83 -23.25 -12.89 8.56
CA LYS A 83 -24.50 -13.58 8.90
C LYS A 83 -24.28 -14.26 10.25
N LYS A 84 -25.09 -13.91 11.25
CA LYS A 84 -25.18 -14.66 12.51
C LYS A 84 -25.67 -16.07 12.26
#